data_AF-A0A9E5WPW8-F1
#
_entry.id   AF-A0A9E5WPW8-F1
#
_cell.length_a   1.000
_cell.length_b   1.000
_cell.length_c   1.000
_cell.angle_alpha   90.00
_cell.angle_beta   90.00
_cell.angle_gamma   90.00
#
_symmetry.space_group_name_H-M   'P 1'
#
loop_
_entity.id
_entity.type
_entity.pdbx_description
1 polymer ?
#
loop_
_entity_poly.entity_id
_entity_poly.type
_entity_poly.pdbx_seq_one_letter_code
_entity_poly.pdbx_strand_id
1 'polypeptide(L)'
;MDQKKRTIAFVVVAAISVAIAVASHWATRPRKIAGFEKVGKEFYPDFKDPNEATALRVVIYDEETAAAKPFMVEYKDGAWRIPSHHNYPADAKERLAKTAASLIGIKRAALASRRPSDHERFGVVDPLDETNPTLKGRGHRITLFKEG
;
A
#
# COMPACT_ATOMS: atom_id res chain seq x y z
N MET A 1 40.34 -53.19 -13.06
CA MET A 1 39.09 -52.39 -12.94
C MET A 1 39.00 -51.47 -14.14
N ASP A 2 37.89 -51.50 -14.87
CA ASP A 2 37.72 -50.84 -16.16
C ASP A 2 37.48 -49.32 -16.01
N GLN A 3 38.25 -48.49 -16.73
CA GLN A 3 38.31 -47.02 -16.58
C GLN A 3 36.93 -46.36 -16.78
N LYS A 4 36.12 -46.90 -17.69
CA LYS A 4 34.76 -46.42 -17.99
C LYS A 4 33.84 -46.47 -16.76
N LYS A 5 33.99 -47.49 -15.90
CA LYS A 5 33.17 -47.63 -14.68
C LYS A 5 33.49 -46.56 -13.64
N ARG A 6 34.76 -46.15 -13.52
CA ARG A 6 35.17 -45.04 -12.64
C ARG A 6 34.64 -43.71 -13.13
N THR A 7 34.72 -43.42 -14.43
CA THR A 7 34.18 -42.19 -15.01
C THR A 7 32.67 -42.07 -14.76
N ILE A 8 31.91 -43.15 -15.00
CA ILE A 8 30.46 -43.15 -14.73
C ILE A 8 30.16 -42.94 -13.24
N ALA A 9 30.91 -43.58 -12.35
CA ALA A 9 30.74 -43.38 -10.91
C ALA A 9 30.96 -41.91 -10.49
N PHE A 10 31.99 -41.25 -11.02
CA PHE A 10 32.23 -39.83 -10.74
C PHE A 10 31.12 -38.92 -11.28
N VAL A 11 30.57 -39.20 -12.47
CA VAL A 11 29.45 -38.43 -13.03
C VAL A 11 28.19 -38.57 -12.17
N VAL A 12 27.89 -39.76 -11.68
CA VAL A 12 26.74 -39.99 -10.77
C VAL A 12 26.92 -39.23 -9.46
N VAL A 13 28.10 -39.31 -8.84
CA VAL A 13 28.40 -38.56 -7.61
C VAL A 13 28.31 -37.05 -7.83
N ALA A 14 28.79 -36.55 -8.98
CA ALA A 14 28.67 -35.14 -9.35
C ALA A 14 27.20 -34.72 -9.49
N ALA A 15 26.37 -35.53 -10.17
CA ALA A 15 24.94 -35.25 -10.33
C ALA A 15 24.19 -35.20 -8.99
N ILE A 16 24.49 -36.14 -8.08
CA ILE A 16 23.92 -36.18 -6.73
C ILE A 16 24.34 -34.93 -5.94
N SER A 17 25.62 -34.55 -6.03
CA SER A 17 26.15 -33.37 -5.34
C SER A 17 25.48 -32.09 -5.83
N VAL A 18 25.25 -31.96 -7.14
CA VAL A 18 24.51 -30.83 -7.73
C VAL A 18 23.05 -30.82 -7.26
N ALA A 19 22.38 -31.98 -7.24
CA ALA A 19 21.01 -32.08 -6.77
C ALA A 19 20.87 -31.65 -5.30
N ILE A 20 21.78 -32.11 -4.43
CA ILE A 20 21.83 -31.71 -3.02
C ILE A 20 22.10 -30.20 -2.92
N ALA A 21 23.05 -29.66 -3.68
CA ALA A 21 23.36 -28.23 -3.67
C ALA A 21 22.14 -27.37 -4.08
N VAL A 22 21.40 -27.78 -5.10
CA VAL A 22 20.18 -27.08 -5.55
C VAL A 22 19.08 -27.17 -4.48
N ALA A 23 18.87 -28.35 -3.90
CA ALA A 23 17.88 -28.55 -2.84
C ALA A 23 18.22 -27.72 -1.59
N SER A 24 19.48 -27.76 -1.15
CA SER A 24 19.97 -26.95 -0.04
C SER A 24 19.85 -25.45 -0.34
N HIS A 25 20.20 -25.02 -1.56
CA HIS A 25 20.05 -23.62 -1.95
C HIS A 25 18.58 -23.17 -1.87
N TRP A 26 17.63 -23.96 -2.36
CA TRP A 26 16.21 -23.62 -2.25
C TRP A 26 15.70 -23.63 -0.81
N ALA A 27 16.09 -24.63 -0.02
CA ALA A 27 15.65 -24.77 1.37
C ALA A 27 16.19 -23.67 2.30
N THR A 28 17.38 -23.14 2.02
CA THR A 28 18.04 -22.11 2.85
C THR A 28 17.79 -20.68 2.37
N ARG A 29 16.93 -20.46 1.36
CA ARG A 29 16.59 -19.09 0.94
C ARG A 29 15.95 -18.34 2.12
N PRO A 30 16.52 -17.19 2.54
CA PRO A 30 15.92 -16.39 3.58
C PRO A 30 14.52 -15.97 3.14
N ARG A 31 13.54 -16.12 4.05
CA ARG A 31 12.17 -15.68 3.79
C ARG A 31 12.19 -14.17 3.52
N LYS A 32 11.58 -13.75 2.41
CA LYS A 32 11.41 -12.33 2.11
C LYS A 32 10.63 -11.68 3.26
N ILE A 33 11.16 -10.60 3.81
CA ILE A 33 10.51 -9.89 4.91
C ILE A 33 9.31 -9.14 4.33
N ALA A 34 8.11 -9.63 4.61
CA ALA A 34 6.87 -9.00 4.15
C ALA A 34 6.87 -7.49 4.40
N GLY A 35 6.56 -6.72 3.36
CA GLY A 35 6.56 -5.25 3.34
C GLY A 35 7.81 -4.64 2.70
N PHE A 36 9.00 -5.26 2.84
CA PHE A 36 10.23 -4.73 2.27
C PHE A 36 10.26 -4.83 0.74
N GLU A 37 9.63 -5.84 0.16
CA GLU A 37 9.53 -6.01 -1.30
C GLU A 37 8.79 -4.87 -2.02
N LYS A 38 8.00 -4.07 -1.27
CA LYS A 38 7.27 -2.94 -1.81
C LYS A 38 8.07 -1.64 -1.80
N VAL A 39 9.21 -1.59 -1.09
CA VAL A 39 10.12 -0.42 -1.09
C VAL A 39 10.60 -0.14 -2.51
N GLY A 40 10.55 1.12 -2.92
CA GLY A 40 10.86 1.57 -4.28
C GLY A 40 9.77 1.32 -5.32
N LYS A 41 8.70 0.59 -4.99
CA LYS A 41 7.53 0.39 -5.86
C LYS A 41 6.52 1.51 -5.67
N GLU A 42 5.80 1.86 -6.73
CA GLU A 42 4.71 2.85 -6.69
C GLU A 42 3.59 2.41 -5.73
N PHE A 43 3.02 3.35 -4.98
CA PHE A 43 1.88 3.08 -4.09
C PHE A 43 0.68 2.59 -4.88
N TYR A 44 0.38 3.25 -5.99
CA TYR A 44 -0.79 3.04 -6.85
C TYR A 44 -0.34 2.84 -8.30
N PRO A 45 0.20 1.65 -8.66
CA PRO A 45 0.74 1.42 -10.00
C PRO A 45 -0.33 1.51 -11.09
N ASP A 46 -1.58 1.18 -10.78
CA ASP A 46 -2.69 1.16 -11.74
C ASP A 46 -3.33 2.55 -11.93
N PHE A 47 -3.05 3.50 -11.04
CA PHE A 47 -3.59 4.86 -11.10
C PHE A 47 -2.70 5.74 -11.99
N LYS A 48 -3.10 5.92 -13.25
CA LYS A 48 -2.32 6.64 -14.27
C LYS A 48 -3.00 7.89 -14.82
N ASP A 49 -4.33 7.99 -14.74
CA ASP A 49 -5.06 9.17 -15.17
C ASP A 49 -5.64 9.90 -13.94
N PRO A 50 -5.27 11.17 -13.70
CA PRO A 50 -5.81 11.95 -12.58
C PRO A 50 -7.34 12.18 -12.68
N ASN A 51 -7.93 12.08 -13.87
CA ASN A 51 -9.36 12.27 -14.08
C ASN A 51 -10.21 11.03 -13.77
N GLU A 52 -9.59 9.88 -13.47
CA GLU A 52 -10.33 8.69 -13.02
C GLU A 52 -11.00 8.90 -11.66
N ALA A 53 -10.42 9.76 -10.82
CA ALA A 53 -11.00 10.13 -9.54
C ALA A 53 -12.11 11.18 -9.75
N THR A 54 -13.34 10.81 -9.38
CA THR A 54 -14.51 11.70 -9.44
C THR A 54 -15.02 12.09 -8.05
N ALA A 55 -14.39 11.57 -6.99
CA ALA A 55 -14.66 11.95 -5.62
C ALA A 55 -13.39 12.00 -4.75
N LEU A 56 -13.41 12.91 -3.78
CA LEU A 56 -12.40 13.07 -2.75
C LEU A 56 -13.07 13.02 -1.38
N ARG A 57 -12.58 12.14 -0.51
CA ARG A 57 -12.95 12.08 0.90
C ARG A 57 -11.75 12.38 1.77
N VAL A 58 -11.91 13.29 2.71
CA VAL A 58 -10.92 13.63 3.72
C VAL A 58 -11.53 13.34 5.08
N VAL A 59 -10.85 12.55 5.90
CA VAL A 59 -11.22 12.27 7.28
C VAL A 59 -10.14 12.81 8.16
N ILE A 60 -10.48 13.81 8.96
CA ILE A 60 -9.61 14.39 9.97
C ILE A 60 -10.08 13.88 11.33
N TYR A 61 -9.16 13.37 12.13
CA TYR A 61 -9.46 12.98 13.50
C TYR A 61 -9.01 14.08 14.45
N ASP A 62 -9.87 14.41 15.39
CA ASP A 62 -9.67 15.42 16.43
C ASP A 62 -9.47 14.69 17.77
N GLU A 63 -8.24 14.70 18.28
CA GLU A 63 -7.87 13.95 19.49
C GLU A 63 -8.52 14.53 20.76
N GLU A 64 -8.83 15.83 20.79
CA GLU A 64 -9.43 16.49 21.96
C GLU A 64 -10.90 16.09 22.12
N THR A 65 -11.62 16.00 21.00
CA THR A 65 -13.04 15.66 20.97
C THR A 65 -13.31 14.19 20.67
N ALA A 66 -12.26 13.40 20.43
CA ALA A 66 -12.32 12.00 20.00
C ALA A 66 -13.25 11.78 18.78
N ALA A 67 -13.30 12.75 17.87
CA ALA A 67 -14.25 12.77 16.77
C ALA A 67 -13.55 12.71 15.40
N ALA A 68 -14.02 11.81 14.54
CA ALA A 68 -13.66 11.81 13.13
C ALA A 68 -14.61 12.74 12.35
N LYS A 69 -14.02 13.71 11.63
CA LYS A 69 -14.73 14.70 10.82
C LYS A 69 -14.54 14.35 9.33
N PRO A 70 -15.50 13.62 8.71
CA PRO A 70 -15.46 13.36 7.29
C PRO A 70 -15.92 14.58 6.49
N PHE A 71 -15.17 14.90 5.45
CA PHE A 71 -15.52 15.85 4.42
C PHE A 71 -15.42 15.16 3.06
N MET A 72 -16.41 15.36 2.19
CA MET A 72 -16.46 14.71 0.88
C MET A 72 -16.92 15.68 -0.19
N VAL A 73 -16.28 15.58 -1.35
CA VAL A 73 -16.66 16.28 -2.58
C VAL A 73 -16.76 15.24 -3.69
N GLU A 74 -17.83 15.28 -4.46
CA GLU A 74 -18.09 14.32 -5.55
C GLU A 74 -18.58 15.03 -6.80
N TYR A 75 -18.31 14.40 -7.95
CA TYR A 75 -18.91 14.75 -9.23
C TYR A 75 -20.07 13.80 -9.50
N LYS A 76 -21.30 14.31 -9.45
CA LYS A 76 -22.52 13.55 -9.74
C LYS A 76 -23.53 14.41 -10.47
N ASP A 77 -24.34 13.79 -11.33
CA ASP A 77 -25.42 14.47 -12.07
C ASP A 77 -24.90 15.67 -12.89
N GLY A 78 -23.66 15.59 -13.38
CA GLY A 78 -23.02 16.63 -14.19
C GLY A 78 -22.39 17.78 -13.41
N ALA A 79 -22.48 17.79 -12.07
CA ALA A 79 -21.99 18.87 -11.23
C ALA A 79 -21.13 18.37 -10.05
N TRP A 80 -20.21 19.24 -9.60
CA TRP A 80 -19.44 19.02 -8.38
C TRP A 80 -20.23 19.49 -7.17
N ARG A 81 -20.30 18.67 -6.13
CA ARG A 81 -21.11 18.95 -4.94
C ARG A 81 -20.49 18.43 -3.64
N ILE A 82 -20.93 19.01 -2.54
CA ILE A 82 -20.59 18.59 -1.17
C ILE A 82 -21.82 17.91 -0.55
N PRO A 83 -21.88 16.56 -0.49
CA PRO A 83 -23.07 15.84 -0.04
C PRO A 83 -23.47 16.18 1.41
N SER A 84 -22.48 16.40 2.28
CA SER A 84 -22.72 16.76 3.69
C SER A 84 -23.33 18.14 3.89
N HIS A 85 -23.39 18.98 2.85
CA HIS A 85 -23.92 20.34 2.90
C HIS A 85 -25.07 20.51 1.90
N HIS A 86 -26.07 19.64 1.95
CA HIS A 86 -27.25 19.70 1.08
C HIS A 86 -26.90 19.74 -0.42
N ASN A 87 -25.89 18.98 -0.84
CA ASN A 87 -25.38 18.99 -2.22
C ASN A 87 -24.93 20.39 -2.69
N TYR A 88 -24.36 21.19 -1.78
CA TYR A 88 -23.87 22.54 -2.10
C TYR A 88 -22.91 22.48 -3.31
N PRO A 89 -23.12 23.33 -4.33
CA PRO A 89 -22.28 23.33 -5.53
C PRO A 89 -20.85 23.71 -5.17
N ALA A 90 -19.89 22.94 -5.66
CA ALA A 90 -18.47 23.17 -5.44
C ALA A 90 -17.73 23.33 -6.78
N ASP A 91 -16.60 24.03 -6.76
CA ASP A 91 -15.65 23.98 -7.87
C ASP A 91 -14.45 23.12 -7.45
N ALA A 92 -14.55 21.81 -7.73
CA ALA A 92 -13.55 20.83 -7.31
C ALA A 92 -12.74 20.25 -8.46
N LYS A 93 -13.09 20.53 -9.72
CA LYS A 93 -12.49 19.87 -10.89
C LYS A 93 -10.97 20.00 -10.91
N GLU A 94 -10.48 21.23 -10.93
CA GLU A 94 -9.04 21.51 -11.03
C GLU A 94 -8.29 21.09 -9.76
N ARG A 95 -8.90 21.34 -8.59
CA ARG A 95 -8.29 21.00 -7.30
C ARG A 95 -8.11 19.49 -7.13
N LEU A 96 -9.15 18.72 -7.45
CA LEU A 96 -9.11 17.27 -7.37
C LEU A 96 -8.15 16.70 -8.40
N ALA A 97 -8.18 17.16 -9.65
CA ALA A 97 -7.24 16.71 -10.68
C ALA A 97 -5.77 16.97 -10.27
N LYS A 98 -5.48 18.14 -9.68
CA LYS A 98 -4.15 18.47 -9.17
C LYS A 98 -3.73 17.57 -8.00
N THR A 99 -4.63 17.31 -7.06
CA THR A 99 -4.37 16.38 -5.94
C THR A 99 -4.17 14.95 -6.44
N ALA A 100 -5.01 14.47 -7.34
CA ALA A 100 -4.90 13.17 -7.99
C ALA A 100 -3.55 13.02 -8.71
N ALA A 101 -3.16 14.01 -9.51
CA ALA A 101 -1.88 14.00 -10.22
C ALA A 101 -0.68 13.87 -9.28
N SER A 102 -0.75 14.44 -8.07
CA SER A 102 0.32 14.33 -7.07
C SER A 102 0.54 12.92 -6.52
N LEU A 103 -0.45 12.03 -6.65
CA LEU A 103 -0.34 10.62 -6.23
C LEU A 103 0.22 9.71 -7.32
N ILE A 104 0.23 10.16 -8.57
CA ILE A 104 0.72 9.36 -9.69
C ILE A 104 2.24 9.23 -9.57
N GLY A 105 2.73 7.99 -9.59
CA GLY A 105 4.16 7.71 -9.51
C GLY A 105 4.77 7.87 -8.10
N ILE A 106 3.97 8.12 -7.07
CA ILE A 106 4.49 8.17 -5.69
C ILE A 106 5.05 6.80 -5.29
N LYS A 107 6.34 6.74 -4.95
CA LYS A 107 7.04 5.51 -4.58
C LYS A 107 7.11 5.34 -3.07
N ARG A 108 7.01 4.09 -2.61
CA ARG A 108 7.28 3.73 -1.21
C ARG A 108 8.75 3.97 -0.93
N ALA A 109 9.05 4.82 0.04
CA ALA A 109 10.40 5.07 0.53
C ALA A 109 10.83 3.93 1.48
N ALA A 110 11.40 4.24 2.63
CA ALA A 110 11.80 3.25 3.62
C ALA A 110 10.60 2.67 4.39
N LEU A 111 10.72 1.41 4.82
CA LEU A 111 9.78 0.78 5.76
C LEU A 111 10.19 1.13 7.19
N ALA A 112 9.38 1.94 7.88
CA ALA A 112 9.68 2.40 9.24
C ALA A 112 9.47 1.30 10.30
N SER A 113 8.36 0.57 10.25
CA SER A 113 8.08 -0.58 11.10
C SER A 113 7.00 -1.47 10.50
N ARG A 114 6.87 -2.68 11.05
CA ARG A 114 5.82 -3.66 10.74
C ARG A 114 4.96 -4.01 11.95
N ARG A 115 5.29 -3.44 13.12
CA ARG A 115 4.59 -3.73 14.37
C ARG A 115 3.35 -2.84 14.45
N PRO A 116 2.14 -3.39 14.62
CA PRO A 116 0.94 -2.59 14.82
C PRO A 116 1.03 -1.65 16.02
N SER A 117 1.79 -2.04 17.05
CA SER A 117 2.08 -1.19 18.22
C SER A 117 2.76 0.13 17.90
N ASP A 118 3.48 0.21 16.77
CA ASP A 118 4.20 1.42 16.38
C ASP A 118 3.31 2.38 15.58
N HIS A 119 2.11 1.97 15.16
CA HIS A 119 1.21 2.80 14.35
C HIS A 119 0.77 4.07 15.08
N GLU A 120 0.52 3.98 16.39
CA GLU A 120 0.21 5.14 17.24
C GLU A 120 1.38 6.14 17.21
N ARG A 121 2.62 5.66 17.41
CA ARG A 121 3.81 6.51 17.38
C ARG A 121 4.01 7.21 16.03
N PHE A 122 3.63 6.54 14.94
CA PHE A 122 3.76 7.09 13.59
C PHE A 122 2.54 7.89 13.13
N GLY A 123 1.47 7.99 13.92
CA GLY A 123 0.28 8.73 13.52
C GLY A 123 -0.47 8.10 12.35
N VAL A 124 -0.38 6.77 12.18
CA VAL A 124 -0.98 6.04 11.04
C VAL A 124 -2.11 5.11 11.46
N VAL A 125 -2.64 5.26 12.68
CA VAL A 125 -3.87 4.56 13.08
C VAL A 125 -5.03 5.12 12.25
N ASP A 126 -5.90 4.24 11.75
CA ASP A 126 -7.02 4.66 10.91
C ASP A 126 -8.00 5.53 11.73
N PRO A 127 -8.28 6.77 11.29
CA PRO A 127 -9.19 7.65 11.99
C PRO A 127 -10.63 7.11 12.11
N LEU A 128 -11.07 6.21 11.22
CA LEU A 128 -12.39 5.58 11.27
C LEU A 128 -12.41 4.20 11.92
N ASP A 129 -11.30 3.72 12.47
CA ASP A 129 -11.28 2.42 13.14
C ASP A 129 -11.94 2.53 14.52
N GLU A 130 -13.15 2.00 14.66
CA GLU A 130 -13.88 1.96 15.92
C GLU A 130 -13.44 0.80 16.82
N THR A 131 -12.71 -0.18 16.28
CA THR A 131 -12.24 -1.36 17.03
C THR A 131 -10.98 -1.08 17.83
N ASN A 132 -10.22 -0.05 17.45
CA ASN A 132 -9.00 0.36 18.13
C ASN A 132 -9.32 1.31 19.30
N PRO A 133 -9.07 0.93 20.56
CA PRO A 133 -9.39 1.76 21.72
C PRO A 133 -8.48 2.99 21.86
N THR A 134 -7.38 3.06 21.10
CA THR A 134 -6.43 4.17 21.18
C THR A 134 -7.02 5.42 20.51
N LEU A 135 -7.08 6.52 21.27
CA LEU A 135 -7.48 7.84 20.76
C LEU A 135 -6.30 8.61 20.16
N LYS A 136 -5.08 8.29 20.55
CA LYS A 136 -3.84 8.95 20.10
C LYS A 136 -3.29 8.33 18.82
N GLY A 137 -2.57 9.12 18.04
CA GLY A 137 -1.84 8.62 16.87
C GLY A 137 -2.75 8.19 15.73
N ARG A 138 -4.01 8.65 15.75
CA ARG A 138 -4.94 8.54 14.64
C ARG A 138 -4.57 9.55 13.57
N GLY A 139 -4.30 9.04 12.38
CA GLY A 139 -3.86 9.85 11.25
C GLY A 139 -5.01 10.58 10.57
N HIS A 140 -4.67 11.41 9.60
CA HIS A 140 -5.63 11.94 8.64
C HIS A 140 -5.68 11.03 7.43
N ARG A 141 -6.88 10.72 6.95
CA ARG A 141 -7.07 9.85 5.80
C ARG A 141 -7.62 10.63 4.63
N ILE A 142 -6.92 10.58 3.51
CA ILE A 142 -7.38 11.11 2.23
C ILE A 142 -7.65 9.92 1.31
N THR A 143 -8.79 9.92 0.64
CA THR A 143 -9.20 8.87 -0.29
C THR A 143 -9.71 9.51 -1.57
N LEU A 144 -9.09 9.15 -2.70
CA LEU A 144 -9.57 9.46 -4.04
C LEU A 144 -10.18 8.19 -4.64
N PHE A 145 -11.35 8.33 -5.23
CA PHE A 145 -12.08 7.20 -5.81
C PHE A 145 -13.01 7.69 -6.92
N LYS A 146 -13.49 6.74 -7.71
CA LYS A 146 -14.51 6.98 -8.72
C LYS A 146 -15.87 6.71 -8.09
N GLU A 147 -16.67 7.75 -7.95
CA GLU A 147 -18.09 7.62 -7.65
C GLU A 147 -18.80 7.07 -8.90
N GLY A 148 -19.63 6.05 -8.70
CA GLY A 148 -20.34 5.32 -9.76
C GLY A 148 -21.61 5.99 -10.24
#